data_AF-A0A941CLF4-F1
#
_entry.id   AF-A0A941CLF4-F1
#
_cell.length_a   1.000
_cell.length_b   1.000
_cell.length_c   1.000
_cell.angle_alpha   90.00
_cell.angle_beta   90.00
_cell.angle_gamma   90.00
#
_symmetry.space_group_name_H-M   'P 1'
#
loop_
_entity.id
_entity.type
_entity.pdbx_description
1 polymer ?
#
loop_
_entity_poly.entity_id
_entity_poly.type
_entity_poly.pdbx_seq_one_letter_code
_entity_poly.pdbx_strand_id
1 'polypeptide(L)'
;MNWDNLLLIFVLSIAIFIVYSLTNLYFLSKLKVSKWVVLGASLVFLAIGLVLPAFSNNMILNYIPTAIFVFLFLWYADLSGLSNIGAPKKKGPVGPAIKPKAKPNKLKYTDEKDILKTSGKEEKNRLFKKKK
;
A
#
# COMPACT_ATOMS: atom_id res chain seq x y z
N MET A 1 -18.17 23.58 35.39
CA MET A 1 -17.52 22.62 34.47
C MET A 1 -16.69 21.69 35.33
N ASN A 2 -17.03 20.40 35.36
CA ASN A 2 -16.37 19.46 36.26
C ASN A 2 -15.04 19.04 35.64
N TRP A 3 -13.95 19.65 36.11
CA TRP A 3 -12.60 19.43 35.60
C TRP A 3 -12.16 17.96 35.72
N ASP A 4 -12.69 17.24 36.70
CA ASP A 4 -12.42 15.82 36.93
C ASP A 4 -12.87 14.92 35.77
N ASN A 5 -14.00 15.25 35.13
CA ASN A 5 -14.51 14.51 33.98
C ASN A 5 -13.61 14.68 32.75
N LEU A 6 -13.05 15.89 32.60
CA LEU A 6 -12.11 16.21 31.52
C LEU A 6 -10.80 15.44 31.70
N LEU A 7 -10.30 15.37 32.93
CA LEU A 7 -9.08 14.64 33.27
C LEU A 7 -9.26 13.13 33.04
N LEU A 8 -10.41 12.58 33.42
CA LEU A 8 -10.74 11.17 33.18
C LEU A 8 -10.80 10.84 31.68
N ILE A 9 -11.44 11.69 30.85
CA ILE A 9 -11.47 11.53 29.39
C ILE A 9 -10.05 11.56 28.80
N PHE A 10 -9.19 12.44 29.32
CA PHE A 10 -7.82 12.61 28.84
C PHE A 10 -6.96 11.38 29.13
N VAL A 11 -7.03 10.86 30.35
CA VAL A 11 -6.35 9.62 30.76
C VAL A 11 -6.86 8.42 29.97
N LEU A 12 -8.18 8.32 29.77
CA LEU A 12 -8.79 7.27 28.96
C LEU A 12 -8.27 7.30 27.51
N SER A 13 -8.18 8.50 26.91
CA SER A 13 -7.67 8.69 25.55
C SER A 13 -6.22 8.21 25.41
N ILE A 14 -5.35 8.56 26.37
CA ILE A 14 -3.96 8.10 26.39
C ILE A 14 -3.89 6.57 26.52
N ALA A 15 -4.71 5.98 27.39
CA ALA A 15 -4.75 4.54 27.57
C ALA A 15 -5.18 3.82 26.28
N ILE A 16 -6.22 4.32 25.59
CA ILE A 16 -6.69 3.78 24.31
C ILE A 16 -5.58 3.88 23.25
N PHE A 17 -4.83 4.97 23.23
CA PHE A 17 -3.73 5.16 22.29
C PHE A 17 -2.60 4.15 22.50
N ILE A 18 -2.22 3.87 23.75
CA ILE A 18 -1.20 2.87 24.09
C ILE A 18 -1.67 1.47 23.69
N VAL A 19 -2.91 1.11 24.02
CA VAL A 19 -3.51 -0.19 23.65
C VAL A 19 -3.60 -0.33 22.14
N TYR A 20 -3.96 0.74 21.42
CA TYR A 20 -3.98 0.76 19.96
C TYR A 20 -2.59 0.54 19.37
N SER A 21 -1.57 1.24 19.87
CA SER A 21 -0.19 1.09 19.39
C SER A 21 0.32 -0.34 19.55
N LEU A 22 0.06 -0.96 20.70
CA LEU A 22 0.39 -2.37 20.97
C LEU A 22 -0.38 -3.31 20.03
N THR A 23 -1.69 -3.17 19.95
CA THR A 23 -2.54 -4.04 19.13
C THR A 23 -2.18 -3.90 17.65
N ASN A 24 -1.84 -2.67 17.21
CA ASN A 24 -1.47 -2.41 15.83
C ASN A 24 -0.17 -3.10 15.44
N LEU A 25 0.82 -3.06 16.33
CA LEU A 25 2.11 -3.72 16.16
C LEU A 25 1.96 -5.25 16.03
N TYR A 26 1.15 -5.87 16.89
CA TYR A 26 1.06 -7.33 16.98
C TYR A 26 0.02 -7.99 16.05
N PHE A 27 -1.18 -7.43 15.94
CA PHE A 27 -2.31 -8.07 15.25
C PHE A 27 -2.70 -7.36 13.96
N LEU A 28 -2.90 -6.04 13.99
CA LEU A 28 -3.49 -5.34 12.85
C LEU A 28 -2.53 -5.27 11.65
N SER A 29 -1.22 -5.18 11.86
CA SER A 29 -0.23 -5.16 10.77
C SER A 29 -0.19 -6.47 9.95
N LYS A 30 -0.63 -7.59 10.54
CA LYS A 30 -0.63 -8.91 9.89
C LYS A 30 -1.98 -9.29 9.26
N LEU A 31 -3.07 -8.62 9.66
CA LEU A 31 -4.41 -8.95 9.18
C LEU A 31 -4.71 -8.25 7.85
N LYS A 32 -4.93 -9.04 6.79
CA LYS A 32 -5.44 -8.55 5.50
C LYS A 32 -6.95 -8.32 5.56
N VAL A 33 -7.40 -7.39 6.40
CA VAL A 33 -8.82 -7.02 6.48
C VAL A 33 -9.14 -6.02 5.39
N SER A 34 -10.32 -6.13 4.78
CA SER A 34 -10.78 -5.11 3.83
C SER A 34 -11.14 -3.83 4.58
N LYS A 35 -10.69 -2.68 4.05
CA LYS A 35 -10.96 -1.36 4.64
C LYS A 35 -12.44 -1.08 4.89
N TRP A 36 -13.32 -1.64 4.04
CA TRP A 36 -14.76 -1.45 4.13
C TRP A 36 -15.40 -2.19 5.31
N VAL A 37 -14.85 -3.33 5.71
CA VAL A 37 -15.33 -4.07 6.89
C VAL A 37 -15.05 -3.28 8.16
N VAL A 38 -13.85 -2.70 8.28
CA VAL A 38 -13.49 -1.89 9.46
C VAL A 38 -14.30 -0.59 9.50
N LEU A 39 -14.54 0.05 8.35
CA LEU A 39 -15.43 1.21 8.25
C LEU A 39 -16.86 0.86 8.69
N GLY A 40 -17.41 -0.25 8.19
CA GLY A 40 -18.75 -0.70 8.54
C GLY A 40 -18.89 -0.97 10.05
N ALA A 41 -17.92 -1.67 10.64
CA ALA A 41 -17.89 -1.90 12.09
C ALA A 41 -17.82 -0.59 12.89
N SER A 42 -16.97 0.35 12.47
CA SER A 42 -16.87 1.67 13.09
C SER A 42 -18.22 2.40 13.05
N LEU A 43 -18.90 2.43 11.90
CA LEU A 43 -20.19 3.11 11.75
C LEU A 43 -21.29 2.51 12.65
N VAL A 44 -21.30 1.19 12.83
CA VAL A 44 -22.22 0.51 13.75
C VAL A 44 -21.97 0.96 15.19
N PHE A 45 -20.72 0.98 15.64
CA PHE A 45 -20.37 1.44 16.99
C PHE A 45 -20.63 2.93 17.21
N LEU A 46 -20.50 3.76 16.16
CA LEU A 46 -20.91 5.17 16.20
C LEU A 46 -22.42 5.30 16.45
N ALA A 47 -23.24 4.57 15.69
CA ALA A 47 -24.69 4.61 15.84
C ALA A 47 -25.11 4.15 17.24
N ILE A 48 -24.50 3.07 17.74
CA ILE A 48 -24.69 2.57 19.11
C ILE A 48 -24.31 3.64 20.13
N GLY A 49 -23.15 4.28 19.99
CA GLY A 49 -22.68 5.34 20.89
C GLY A 49 -23.54 6.61 20.89
N LEU A 50 -24.24 6.90 19.79
CA LEU A 50 -25.20 8.01 19.72
C LEU A 50 -26.54 7.69 20.37
N VAL A 51 -26.97 6.43 20.31
CA VAL A 51 -28.29 6.00 20.77
C VAL A 51 -28.29 5.61 22.25
N LEU A 52 -27.22 4.99 22.77
CA LEU A 52 -27.12 4.57 24.18
C LEU A 52 -27.31 5.68 25.23
N PRO A 53 -26.76 6.90 25.04
CA PRO A 53 -26.96 8.00 25.97
C PRO A 53 -28.42 8.42 26.12
N ALA A 54 -29.27 8.13 25.12
CA ALA A 54 -30.70 8.42 25.18
C ALA A 54 -31.47 7.42 26.05
N PHE A 55 -30.92 6.21 26.28
CA PHE A 55 -31.59 5.14 27.02
C PHE A 55 -30.97 4.86 28.40
N SER A 56 -29.72 5.29 28.65
CA SER A 56 -29.03 5.00 29.90
C SER A 56 -28.34 6.24 30.48
N ASN A 57 -28.56 6.50 31.77
CA ASN A 57 -27.92 7.59 32.52
C ASN A 57 -26.55 7.17 33.10
N ASN A 58 -26.06 6.00 32.72
CA ASN A 58 -24.78 5.46 33.17
C ASN A 58 -23.65 6.03 32.31
N MET A 59 -22.92 7.00 32.85
CA MET A 59 -21.79 7.65 32.17
C MET A 59 -20.82 6.63 31.53
N ILE A 60 -20.42 5.60 32.29
CA ILE A 60 -19.40 4.62 31.86
C ILE A 60 -19.88 3.82 30.64
N LEU A 61 -21.15 3.39 30.63
CA LEU A 61 -21.72 2.61 29.53
C LEU A 61 -21.86 3.43 28.24
N ASN A 62 -22.00 4.75 28.36
CA ASN A 62 -22.08 5.64 27.22
C ASN A 62 -20.69 5.89 26.58
N TYR A 63 -19.61 5.88 27.38
CA TYR A 63 -18.25 6.14 26.87
C TYR A 63 -17.60 4.92 26.19
N ILE A 64 -17.92 3.70 26.61
CA ILE A 64 -17.37 2.46 26.03
C ILE A 64 -17.59 2.36 24.50
N PRO A 65 -18.82 2.47 23.96
CA PRO A 65 -19.04 2.35 22.52
C PRO A 65 -18.34 3.46 21.74
N THR A 66 -18.26 4.68 22.28
CA THR A 66 -17.51 5.77 21.65
C THR A 66 -16.01 5.52 21.62
N ALA A 67 -15.44 4.95 22.70
CA ALA A 67 -14.02 4.57 22.72
C ALA A 67 -13.70 3.48 21.70
N ILE A 68 -14.56 2.46 21.58
CA ILE A 68 -14.44 1.40 20.59
C ILE A 68 -14.57 1.95 19.16
N PHE A 69 -15.50 2.89 18.94
CA PHE A 69 -15.62 3.59 17.67
C PHE A 69 -14.32 4.30 17.28
N VAL A 70 -13.73 5.07 18.20
CA VAL A 70 -12.47 5.79 17.95
C VAL A 70 -11.34 4.82 17.63
N PHE A 71 -11.25 3.69 18.34
CA PHE A 71 -10.27 2.64 18.09
C PHE A 71 -10.43 2.02 16.68
N LEU A 72 -11.65 1.62 16.30
CA LEU A 72 -11.96 1.07 14.98
C LEU A 72 -11.73 2.08 13.87
N PHE A 73 -12.06 3.35 14.11
CA PHE A 73 -11.87 4.43 13.15
C PHE A 73 -10.38 4.72 12.93
N LEU A 74 -9.57 4.69 13.98
CA LEU A 74 -8.11 4.84 13.89
C LEU A 74 -7.51 3.67 13.11
N TRP A 75 -7.99 2.45 13.34
CA TRP A 75 -7.60 1.28 12.53
C TRP A 75 -7.97 1.44 11.06
N TYR A 76 -9.17 1.92 10.76
CA TYR A 76 -9.58 2.23 9.39
C TYR A 76 -8.66 3.27 8.75
N ALA A 77 -8.29 4.33 9.48
CA ALA A 77 -7.38 5.37 9.00
C ALA A 77 -6.00 4.81 8.65
N ASP A 78 -5.47 3.88 9.45
CA ASP A 78 -4.20 3.21 9.17
C ASP A 78 -4.30 2.30 7.92
N LEU A 79 -5.35 1.47 7.84
CA LEU A 79 -5.62 0.61 6.68
C LEU A 79 -5.89 1.40 5.39
N SER A 80 -6.51 2.58 5.48
CA SER A 80 -6.76 3.46 4.34
C SER A 80 -5.49 4.16 3.85
N GLY A 81 -4.34 3.97 4.52
CA GLY A 81 -3.09 4.62 4.20
C GLY A 81 -3.03 6.10 4.62
N LEU A 82 -3.99 6.55 5.44
CA LEU A 82 -4.01 7.92 5.97
C LEU A 82 -2.85 8.13 6.96
N SER A 83 -2.47 7.08 7.71
CA SER A 83 -1.27 7.09 8.55
C SER A 83 0.06 7.12 7.77
N ASN A 84 0.02 6.92 6.45
CA ASN A 84 1.19 6.98 5.57
C ASN A 84 1.28 8.31 4.81
N ILE A 85 0.53 9.36 5.20
CA ILE A 85 0.72 10.73 4.72
C ILE A 85 2.14 11.17 5.12
N GLY A 86 3.10 10.98 4.20
CA GLY A 86 4.53 11.28 4.39
C GLY A 86 5.47 10.10 4.19
N ALA A 87 4.99 8.84 4.27
CA ALA A 87 5.80 7.69 3.93
C ALA A 87 5.82 7.50 2.41
N PRO A 88 7.00 7.32 1.76
CA PRO A 88 7.04 7.04 0.34
C PRO A 88 6.23 5.77 0.10
N LYS A 89 5.12 5.89 -0.64
CA LYS A 89 4.30 4.75 -1.08
C LYS A 89 5.28 3.66 -1.49
N LYS A 90 5.30 2.52 -0.78
CA LYS A 90 6.03 1.34 -1.23
C LYS A 90 5.55 1.15 -2.66
N LYS A 91 6.44 1.44 -3.61
CA LYS A 91 6.18 1.29 -5.02
C LYS A 91 5.69 -0.14 -5.13
N GLY A 92 4.39 -0.33 -5.41
CA GLY A 92 3.91 -1.61 -5.90
C GLY A 92 4.83 -2.05 -7.04
N PRO A 93 4.95 -3.36 -7.28
CA PRO A 93 5.94 -3.90 -8.22
C PRO A 93 5.96 -3.01 -9.44
N VAL A 94 7.11 -2.36 -9.65
CA VAL A 94 7.35 -1.40 -10.72
C VAL A 94 6.60 -1.92 -11.93
N GLY A 95 5.56 -1.18 -12.38
CA GLY A 95 4.75 -1.57 -13.54
C GLY A 95 5.68 -2.06 -14.63
N PRO A 96 5.26 -3.08 -15.41
CA PRO A 96 6.12 -4.06 -16.07
C PRO A 96 7.45 -3.42 -16.45
N ALA A 97 8.49 -3.71 -15.65
CA ALA A 97 9.80 -3.10 -15.79
C ALA A 97 10.10 -2.99 -17.28
N ILE A 98 10.21 -1.77 -17.80
CA ILE A 98 10.43 -1.53 -19.22
C ILE A 98 11.79 -2.12 -19.53
N LYS A 99 11.80 -3.41 -19.87
CA LYS A 99 12.98 -4.10 -20.33
C LYS A 99 13.31 -3.44 -21.67
N PRO A 100 14.55 -2.98 -21.88
CA PRO A 100 14.94 -2.46 -23.17
C PRO A 100 14.59 -3.53 -24.22
N LYS A 101 13.75 -3.17 -25.19
CA LYS A 101 13.42 -4.07 -26.30
C LYS A 101 14.73 -4.47 -26.98
N ALA A 102 14.88 -5.75 -27.30
CA ALA A 102 16.06 -6.24 -28.00
C ALA A 102 16.30 -5.42 -29.28
N LYS A 103 17.57 -5.14 -29.59
CA LYS A 103 17.96 -4.42 -30.82
C LYS A 103 17.36 -5.17 -32.02
N PRO A 104 16.70 -4.49 -32.96
CA PRO A 104 16.12 -5.16 -34.13
C PRO A 104 17.22 -5.93 -34.85
N ASN A 105 16.94 -7.20 -35.17
CA ASN A 105 17.90 -8.07 -35.84
C ASN A 105 18.18 -7.49 -37.23
N LYS A 106 19.38 -6.91 -37.41
CA LYS A 106 19.79 -6.22 -38.65
C LYS A 106 19.80 -7.15 -39.87
N LEU A 107 19.91 -8.46 -39.65
CA LEU A 107 19.93 -9.48 -40.70
C LEU A 107 18.60 -9.65 -41.44
N LYS A 108 17.49 -9.17 -40.88
CA LYS A 108 16.16 -9.28 -41.53
C LYS A 108 15.92 -8.23 -42.63
N TYR A 109 16.79 -7.23 -42.75
CA TYR A 109 16.64 -6.11 -43.70
C TYR A 109 17.80 -6.00 -44.70
N THR A 110 18.66 -7.01 -44.79
CA THR A 110 19.70 -7.03 -45.82
C THR A 110 19.12 -7.68 -47.07
N ASP A 111 19.04 -6.93 -48.16
CA ASP A 111 18.67 -7.48 -49.46
C ASP A 111 19.66 -8.59 -49.86
N GLU A 112 19.15 -9.72 -50.37
CA GLU A 112 19.94 -10.90 -50.77
C GLU A 112 21.13 -10.53 -51.68
N LYS A 113 20.93 -9.50 -52.51
CA LYS A 113 21.93 -8.98 -53.46
C LYS A 113 23.16 -8.38 -52.77
N ASP A 114 22.99 -7.81 -51.58
CA ASP A 114 24.09 -7.20 -50.82
C ASP A 114 24.88 -8.23 -50.02
N ILE A 115 24.23 -9.31 -49.58
CA ILE A 115 24.86 -10.47 -48.94
C ILE A 115 25.78 -11.20 -49.94
N LEU A 116 25.32 -11.39 -51.17
CA LEU A 116 26.10 -12.04 -52.24
C LEU A 116 27.29 -11.19 -52.70
N LYS A 117 27.18 -9.85 -52.68
CA LYS A 117 28.31 -8.95 -52.98
C LYS A 117 29.39 -8.99 -51.90
N THR A 118 28.99 -9.10 -50.62
CA THR A 118 29.96 -9.16 -49.52
C THR A 118 30.68 -10.50 -49.47
N SER A 119 29.97 -11.62 -49.65
CA SER A 119 30.60 -12.95 -49.69
C SER A 119 31.58 -13.11 -50.87
N GLY A 120 31.20 -12.66 -52.07
CA GLY A 120 32.09 -12.70 -53.24
C GLY A 120 33.33 -11.80 -53.12
N LYS A 121 33.24 -10.69 -52.37
CA LYS A 121 34.37 -9.81 -52.08
C LYS A 121 35.33 -10.41 -51.05
N GLU A 122 34.81 -11.09 -50.03
CA GLU A 122 35.62 -11.82 -49.05
C GLU A 122 36.34 -13.02 -49.68
N GLU A 123 35.67 -13.77 -50.56
CA GLU A 123 36.26 -14.91 -51.25
C GLU A 123 37.41 -14.50 -52.17
N LYS A 124 37.23 -13.42 -52.94
CA LYS A 124 38.32 -12.84 -53.75
C LYS A 124 39.51 -12.42 -52.86
N ASN A 125 39.26 -11.72 -51.76
CA ASN A 125 40.34 -11.30 -50.85
C ASN A 125 41.08 -12.49 -50.21
N ARG A 126 40.38 -13.59 -49.89
CA ARG A 126 41.00 -14.83 -49.40
C ARG A 126 41.85 -15.52 -50.46
N LEU A 127 41.39 -15.55 -51.70
CA LEU A 127 42.14 -16.09 -52.85
C LEU A 127 43.40 -15.27 -53.16
N PHE A 128 43.32 -13.94 -53.08
CA PHE A 128 44.49 -13.07 -53.25
C PHE A 128 45.51 -13.21 -52.10
N LYS A 129 45.07 -13.49 -50.87
CA LYS A 129 45.96 -13.67 -49.72
C LYS A 129 46.68 -15.02 -49.71
N LYS A 130 46.18 -16.02 -50.45
CA LYS A 130 46.77 -17.36 -50.59
C LYS A 130 47.83 -17.47 -51.71
N LYS A 131 48.00 -16.44 -52.54
CA LYS A 131 48.96 -16.41 -53.67
C LYS A 131 50.28 -15.67 -53.35
N LYS A 132 50.53 -15.32 -52.09
CA LYS A 132 51.83 -14.90 -51.56
C LYS A 132 52.36 -16.01 -50.67
#